data_AF-A0A8J3L3T5-F1
#
_entry.id   AF-A0A8J3L3T5-F1
#
_cell.length_a   1.000
_cell.length_b   1.000
_cell.length_c   1.000
_cell.angle_alpha   90.00
_cell.angle_beta   90.00
_cell.angle_gamma   90.00
#
_symmetry.space_group_name_H-M   'P 1'
#
loop_
_entity.id
_entity.type
_entity.pdbx_description
1 polymer ?
#
loop_
_entity_poly.entity_id
_entity_poly.type
_entity_poly.pdbx_seq_one_letter_code
_entity_poly.pdbx_strand_id
1 'polypeptide(L)' 'MRRLVILVVLAWLAAGVVAAAQRDYFTGPSDCDRVTTIAATAIAGPLNYTGAEPAVSCR' A
#
# COMPACT_ATOMS: atom_id res chain seq x y z
N MET A 1 -16.08 -17.86 -10.43
CA MET A 1 -15.90 -17.16 -9.13
C MET A 1 -14.43 -16.92 -8.78
N ARG A 2 -13.54 -17.94 -8.74
CA ARG A 2 -12.11 -17.78 -8.40
C ARG A 2 -11.36 -16.68 -9.18
N ARG A 3 -11.62 -16.54 -10.48
CA ARG A 3 -10.98 -15.51 -11.33
C ARG A 3 -11.36 -14.08 -10.95
N LEU A 4 -12.62 -13.85 -10.58
CA LEU A 4 -13.11 -12.54 -10.17
C LEU A 4 -12.44 -12.09 -8.86
N VAL A 5 -12.32 -13.01 -7.90
CA VAL A 5 -11.65 -12.73 -6.62
C VAL A 5 -10.20 -12.31 -6.85
N ILE A 6 -9.47 -13.04 -7.70
CA ILE A 6 -8.07 -12.70 -8.03
C ILE A 6 -7.98 -11.32 -8.68
N LEU A 7 -8.86 -11.02 -9.65
CA LEU A 7 -8.87 -9.71 -10.31
C LEU A 7 -9.15 -8.57 -9.33
N VAL A 8 -10.10 -8.75 -8.42
CA VAL A 8 -10.42 -7.76 -7.38
C VAL A 8 -9.22 -7.53 -6.46
N VAL A 9 -8.55 -8.60 -6.02
CA VAL A 9 -7.35 -8.50 -5.15
C VAL A 9 -6.20 -7.81 -5.89
N LEU A 10 -5.96 -8.13 -7.16
CA LEU A 10 -4.92 -7.48 -7.95
C LEU A 10 -5.21 -5.99 -8.15
N ALA A 11 -6.46 -5.62 -8.45
CA ALA A 11 -6.86 -4.22 -8.57
C ALA A 11 -6.70 -3.47 -7.24
N TRP A 12 -7.06 -4.11 -6.11
CA TRP A 12 -6.87 -3.58 -4.77
C TRP A 12 -5.39 -3.30 -4.47
N LEU A 13 -4.51 -4.26 -4.72
CA LEU A 13 -3.07 -4.12 -4.50
C LEU A 13 -2.45 -3.06 -5.41
N ALA A 14 -2.86 -3.01 -6.68
CA ALA A 14 -2.39 -1.99 -7.61
C ALA A 14 -2.77 -0.58 -7.15
N ALA A 15 -4.00 -0.38 -6.67
CA ALA A 15 -4.44 0.90 -6.12
C ALA A 15 -3.63 1.31 -4.89
N GLY A 16 -3.33 0.36 -3.99
CA GLY A 16 -2.49 0.61 -2.82
C GLY A 16 -1.04 0.98 -3.16
N VAL A 17 -0.45 0.35 -4.19
CA VAL A 17 0.88 0.72 -4.71
C VAL A 17 0.87 2.13 -5.32
N VAL A 18 -0.16 2.47 -6.08
CA VAL A 18 -0.32 3.82 -6.65
C VAL A 18 -0.46 4.87 -5.53
N ALA A 19 -1.19 4.58 -4.46
CA ALA A 19 -1.30 5.47 -3.31
C ALA A 19 0.06 5.70 -2.61
N ALA A 20 0.85 4.63 -2.41
CA ALA A 20 2.21 4.75 -1.87
C ALA A 20 3.11 5.60 -2.79
N ALA A 21 2.93 5.52 -4.11
CA ALA A 21 3.67 6.33 -5.08
C ALA A 21 3.27 7.81 -5.04
N GLN A 22 1.98 8.10 -4.90
CA GLN A 22 1.49 9.47 -4.74
C GLN A 22 2.01 10.16 -3.46
N ARG A 23 2.44 9.38 -2.47
CA ARG A 23 2.99 9.85 -1.19
C ARG A 23 4.52 9.92 -1.18
N ASP A 24 5.16 9.75 -2.34
CA ASP A 24 6.62 9.69 -2.51
C ASP A 24 7.30 8.59 -1.67
N TYR A 25 6.57 7.56 -1.23
CA TYR A 25 7.14 6.46 -0.44
C TYR A 25 8.09 5.56 -1.22
N PHE A 26 8.32 5.79 -2.52
CA PHE A 26 9.34 5.09 -3.33
C PHE A 26 10.63 5.89 -3.54
N THR A 27 10.74 7.13 -3.04
CA THR A 27 11.99 7.92 -3.03
C THR A 27 12.75 7.88 -1.68
N GLY A 28 14.05 7.59 -1.70
CA GLY A 28 14.91 7.55 -0.50
C GLY A 28 15.44 6.14 -0.12
N PRO A 29 16.23 6.03 0.97
CA PRO A 29 16.80 4.77 1.42
C PRO A 29 15.72 3.72 1.73
N SER A 30 16.05 2.45 1.46
CA SER A 30 15.11 1.33 1.60
C SER A 30 15.19 0.75 3.01
N ASP A 31 14.73 1.53 3.99
CA ASP A 31 14.74 1.13 5.40
C ASP A 31 13.46 0.36 5.78
N CYS A 32 13.53 -0.42 6.87
CA CYS A 32 12.44 -1.31 7.30
C CYS A 32 11.12 -0.55 7.45
N ASP A 33 11.12 0.58 8.16
CA ASP A 33 9.97 1.46 8.37
C ASP A 33 9.27 1.82 7.06
N ARG A 34 10.07 2.08 6.04
CA ARG A 34 9.61 2.55 4.74
C ARG A 34 8.99 1.40 3.95
N VAL A 35 9.63 0.24 3.95
CA VAL A 35 9.09 -0.99 3.33
C VAL A 35 7.80 -1.41 4.03
N THR A 36 7.75 -1.37 5.37
CA THR A 36 6.54 -1.70 6.13
C THR A 36 5.43 -0.69 5.93
N THR A 37 5.76 0.59 5.80
CA THR A 37 4.78 1.65 5.49
C THR A 37 4.18 1.45 4.09
N ILE A 38 4.99 1.14 3.07
CA ILE A 38 4.49 0.81 1.73
C ILE A 38 3.61 -0.45 1.77
N ALA A 39 4.04 -1.50 2.47
CA ALA A 39 3.28 -2.74 2.60
C ALA A 39 1.94 -2.53 3.31
N ALA A 40 1.93 -1.77 4.41
CA ALA A 40 0.72 -1.41 5.14
C ALA A 40 -0.22 -0.54 4.28
N THR A 41 0.34 0.40 3.52
CA THR A 41 -0.40 1.22 2.55
C THR A 41 -1.03 0.33 1.46
N ALA A 42 -0.29 -0.63 0.91
CA ALA A 42 -0.80 -1.55 -0.10
C ALA A 42 -1.95 -2.43 0.40
N ILE A 43 -1.84 -2.93 1.64
CA ILE A 43 -2.87 -3.76 2.29
C ILE A 43 -4.11 -2.93 2.63
N ALA A 44 -3.92 -1.71 3.14
CA ALA A 44 -5.03 -0.78 3.41
C ALA A 44 -5.82 -0.44 2.14
N GLY A 45 -5.19 -0.47 0.96
CA GLY A 45 -5.87 -0.40 -0.34
C GLY A 45 -6.82 0.79 -0.47
N PRO A 46 -8.11 0.58 -0.87
CA PRO A 46 -9.11 1.64 -1.01
C PRO A 46 -9.34 2.47 0.24
N LEU A 47 -9.05 1.92 1.43
CA LEU A 47 -9.23 2.63 2.70
C LEU A 47 -8.21 3.77 2.88
N ASN A 48 -7.10 3.82 2.14
CA ASN A 48 -6.23 5.02 2.13
C ASN A 48 -7.00 6.26 1.65
N TYR A 49 -7.98 6.12 0.75
CA TYR A 49 -8.80 7.24 0.29
C TYR A 49 -9.86 7.67 1.31
N THR A 50 -10.00 6.94 2.43
CA THR A 50 -10.85 7.35 3.55
C THR A 50 -10.08 8.17 4.60
N GLY A 51 -8.81 8.50 4.34
CA GLY A 51 -7.94 9.27 5.25
C GLY A 51 -7.10 8.42 6.19
N ALA A 52 -7.01 7.11 5.96
CA ALA A 52 -6.10 6.24 6.68
C ALA A 52 -4.67 6.44 6.19
N GLU A 53 -3.78 6.87 7.08
CA GLU A 53 -2.35 7.11 6.81
C GLU A 53 -1.50 6.09 7.61
N PRO A 54 -1.35 4.85 7.15
CA PRO A 54 -0.64 3.82 7.91
C PRO A 54 0.88 4.07 7.88
N ALA A 55 1.42 4.64 8.95
CA ALA A 55 2.86 4.71 9.20
C ALA A 55 3.28 3.57 10.15
N VAL A 56 4.21 2.72 9.72
CA VAL A 56 4.72 1.61 10.53
C VAL A 56 6.21 1.81 10.74
N SER A 57 6.64 1.82 12.00
CA SER A 57 8.05 1.91 12.38
C SER A 57 8.56 0.56 12.86
N CYS A 58 9.67 0.09 12.28
CA CYS A 58 10.46 -1.04 12.75
C CYS A 58 11.49 -0.51 13.74
N ARG A 59 11.41 -0.95 14.99
CA ARG A 59 12.44 -0.65 15.99
C ARG A 59 13.62 -1.60 15.92
#